data_AF-A0AB38S4G6-F1
#
_entry.id   AF-A0AB38S4G6-F1
#
_cell.length_a   1.000
_cell.length_b   1.000
_cell.length_c   1.000
_cell.angle_alpha   90.00
_cell.angle_beta   90.00
_cell.angle_gamma   90.00
#
_symmetry.space_group_name_H-M   'P 1'
#
loop_
_entity.id
_entity.type
_entity.pdbx_description
1 polymer ?
#
loop_
_entity_poly.entity_id
_entity_poly.type
_entity_poly.pdbx_seq_one_letter_code
_entity_poly.pdbx_strand_id
1 'polypeptide(L)' 'MLQKHLAIAERHIAQGVKLLAKQEALIAELARHNHDTEGARAVLATMRETQTLHIDDRDRISRALEQ' A
#
# COMPACT_ATOMS: atom_id res chain seq x y z
N MET A 1 -4.42 -2.11 23.70
CA MET A 1 -4.02 -1.00 22.80
C MET A 1 -3.24 -1.50 21.59
N LEU A 2 -2.11 -2.19 21.77
CA LEU A 2 -1.29 -2.71 20.67
C LEU A 2 -2.04 -3.67 19.71
N GLN A 3 -2.89 -4.58 20.21
CA GLN A 3 -3.73 -5.44 19.37
C GLN A 3 -4.69 -4.66 18.45
N LYS A 4 -5.23 -3.52 18.92
CA LYS A 4 -6.08 -2.66 18.09
C LYS A 4 -5.26 -2.00 16.98
N HIS A 5 -4.05 -1.55 17.28
CA HIS A 5 -3.15 -1.00 16.26
C HIS A 5 -2.70 -2.05 15.24
N LEU A 6 -2.47 -3.29 15.68
CA LEU A 6 -2.18 -4.41 14.79
C LEU A 6 -3.31 -4.64 13.79
N ALA A 7 -4.56 -4.74 14.27
CA ALA A 7 -5.72 -4.93 13.41
C ALA A 7 -5.92 -3.77 12.41
N ILE A 8 -5.59 -2.53 12.80
CA ILE A 8 -5.62 -1.38 11.89
C ILE A 8 -4.53 -1.50 10.81
N ALA A 9 -3.29 -1.85 11.20
CA ALA A 9 -2.19 -2.03 10.26
C ALA A 9 -2.49 -3.14 9.24
N GLU A 10 -2.99 -4.29 9.69
CA GLU A 10 -3.39 -5.41 8.83
C GLU A 10 -4.51 -5.01 7.86
N ARG A 11 -5.50 -4.23 8.33
CA ARG A 11 -6.56 -3.71 7.46
C ARG A 11 -5.99 -2.77 6.39
N HIS A 12 -5.12 -1.84 6.76
CA HIS A 12 -4.51 -0.92 5.80
C HIS A 12 -3.65 -1.66 4.78
N ILE A 13 -2.89 -2.67 5.20
CA ILE A 13 -2.11 -3.54 4.31
C ILE A 13 -3.03 -4.20 3.28
N ALA A 14 -4.12 -4.84 3.73
CA ALA A 14 -5.05 -5.53 2.84
C ALA A 14 -5.77 -4.59 1.88
N GLN A 15 -6.12 -3.37 2.33
CA GLN A 15 -6.72 -2.35 1.49
C GLN A 15 -5.72 -1.81 0.45
N GLY A 16 -4.49 -1.54 0.86
CA GLY A 16 -3.46 -0.98 -0.01
C GLY A 16 -3.02 -1.96 -1.10
N VAL A 17 -2.92 -3.27 -0.82
CA VAL A 17 -2.67 -4.30 -1.85
C VAL A 17 -3.72 -4.24 -2.98
N LYS A 18 -5.01 -4.13 -2.63
CA LYS A 18 -6.09 -4.04 -3.61
C LYS A 18 -6.03 -2.75 -4.43
N LEU A 19 -5.72 -1.64 -3.76
CA LEU A 19 -5.61 -0.33 -4.42
C LEU A 19 -4.39 -0.27 -5.36
N LEU A 20 -3.24 -0.78 -4.93
CA LEU A 20 -2.03 -0.85 -5.75
C LEU A 20 -2.26 -1.64 -7.03
N ALA A 21 -2.84 -2.84 -6.93
CA ALA A 21 -3.16 -3.66 -8.10
C ALA A 21 -4.11 -2.95 -9.06
N LYS A 22 -5.12 -2.23 -8.53
CA LYS A 22 -6.05 -1.45 -9.35
C LYS A 22 -5.35 -0.28 -10.05
N GLN A 23 -4.48 0.45 -9.36
CA GLN A 23 -3.75 1.59 -9.94
C GLN A 23 -2.75 1.13 -11.00
N GLU A 24 -2.08 0.00 -10.79
CA GLU A 24 -1.20 -0.61 -11.79
C GLU A 24 -1.95 -0.95 -13.07
N ALA A 25 -3.14 -1.58 -12.95
CA ALA A 25 -3.99 -1.90 -14.09
C ALA A 25 -4.47 -0.64 -14.84
N LEU A 26 -4.91 0.38 -14.11
CA LEU A 26 -5.36 1.66 -14.70
C LEU A 26 -4.21 2.39 -15.43
N ILE A 27 -3.02 2.43 -14.84
CA ILE A 27 -1.84 3.03 -15.49
C ILE A 27 -1.45 2.26 -16.75
N ALA A 28 -1.53 0.93 -16.73
CA ALA A 28 -1.29 0.12 -17.91
C ALA A 28 -2.31 0.39 -19.02
N GLU A 29 -3.58 0.54 -18.67
CA GLU A 29 -4.64 0.90 -19.63
C GLU A 29 -4.42 2.30 -20.24
N LEU A 30 -4.10 3.30 -19.40
CA LEU A 30 -3.79 4.65 -19.86
C LEU A 30 -2.59 4.67 -20.81
N ALA A 31 -1.52 3.97 -20.45
CA ALA A 31 -0.33 3.86 -21.28
C ALA A 31 -0.62 3.18 -22.63
N ARG A 32 -1.48 2.14 -22.65
CA ARG A 32 -1.92 1.46 -23.89
C ARG A 32 -2.65 2.41 -24.84
N HIS A 33 -3.35 3.41 -24.31
CA HIS A 33 -4.04 4.44 -25.10
C HIS A 33 -3.17 5.68 -25.39
N ASN A 34 -1.85 5.60 -25.18
CA ASN A 34 -0.89 6.70 -25.37
C ASN A 34 -1.18 7.94 -24.51
N HIS A 35 -1.89 7.79 -23.39
CA HIS A 35 -2.00 8.87 -22.41
C HIS A 35 -0.68 9.05 -21.65
N ASP A 36 -0.37 10.28 -21.27
CA ASP A 36 0.70 10.55 -20.32
C ASP A 36 0.37 9.93 -18.96
N THR A 37 1.32 9.17 -18.41
CA THR A 37 1.18 8.45 -17.14
C THR A 37 2.25 8.84 -16.12
N GLU A 38 3.11 9.82 -16.39
CA GLU A 38 4.22 10.19 -15.50
C GLU A 38 3.70 10.56 -14.10
N GLY A 39 2.73 11.47 -14.02
CA GLY A 39 2.11 11.87 -12.75
C GLY A 39 1.41 10.70 -12.03
N ALA A 40 0.73 9.82 -12.77
CA ALA A 40 0.07 8.65 -12.19
C ALA A 40 1.09 7.64 -11.61
N ARG A 41 2.24 7.46 -12.27
CA ARG A 41 3.33 6.61 -11.79
C ARG A 41 3.99 7.19 -10.54
N ALA A 42 4.16 8.51 -10.46
CA ALA A 42 4.66 9.17 -9.25
C ALA A 42 3.73 8.93 -8.06
N VAL A 43 2.41 9.08 -8.24
CA VAL A 43 1.43 8.77 -7.19
C VAL A 43 1.49 7.28 -6.80
N LEU A 44 1.59 6.37 -7.76
CA LEU A 44 1.72 4.93 -7.48
C LEU A 44 2.99 4.63 -6.66
N ALA A 45 4.10 5.33 -6.91
CA ALA A 45 5.31 5.18 -6.11
C ALA A 45 5.07 5.55 -4.64
N THR A 46 4.46 6.71 -4.37
CA THR A 46 4.10 7.12 -2.99
C THR A 46 3.14 6.14 -2.31
N MET A 47 2.20 5.56 -3.06
CA MET A 47 1.31 4.52 -2.53
C MET A 47 2.09 3.26 -2.11
N ARG A 48 3.11 2.86 -2.89
CA ARG A 48 3.97 1.70 -2.55
C ARG A 48 4.84 1.98 -1.33
N GLU A 49 5.37 3.19 -1.19
CA GLU A 49 6.11 3.62 0.00
C GLU A 49 5.21 3.57 1.24
N THR A 50 3.97 4.09 1.14
CA THR A 50 2.99 4.07 2.22
C THR A 50 2.62 2.62 2.61
N GLN A 51 2.44 1.73 1.63
CA GLN A 51 2.19 0.31 1.87
C GLN A 51 3.34 -0.34 2.66
N THR A 52 4.58 0.01 2.34
CA THR A 52 5.77 -0.52 3.01
C THR A 52 5.79 -0.09 4.48
N LEU A 53 5.52 1.20 4.76
CA LEU A 53 5.43 1.71 6.13
C LEU A 53 4.37 0.96 6.97
N HIS A 54 3.23 0.62 6.38
CA HIS A 54 2.21 -0.16 7.07
C HIS A 54 2.64 -1.60 7.38
N ILE A 55 3.42 -2.23 6.50
CA ILE A 55 4.01 -3.56 6.74
C ILE A 55 5.02 -3.49 7.87
N ASP A 56 5.91 -2.51 7.85
CA ASP A 56 6.92 -2.30 8.90
C ASP A 56 6.26 -2.04 10.27
N ASP A 57 5.18 -1.25 10.29
CA ASP A 57 4.38 -1.00 11.50
C ASP A 57 3.76 -2.30 12.04
N ARG A 58 3.16 -3.11 11.17
CA ARG A 58 2.59 -4.42 11.54
C ARG A 58 3.66 -5.31 12.15
N ASP A 59 4.80 -5.45 11.48
CA ASP A 59 5.91 -6.30 11.91
C ASP A 59 6.46 -5.84 13.27
N ARG A 60 6.61 -4.53 13.47
CA ARG A 60 7.04 -3.95 14.75
C ARG A 60 6.04 -4.24 15.88
N ILE A 61 4.74 -4.06 15.63
CA ILE A 61 3.70 -4.30 16.64
C ILE A 61 3.59 -5.79 16.98
N SER A 62 3.67 -6.67 15.97
CA SER A 62 3.66 -8.13 16.19
C SER A 62 4.80 -8.57 17.10
N ARG A 63 6.04 -8.11 16.83
CA ARG A 63 7.20 -8.42 17.69
C ARG A 63 7.04 -7.90 19.12
N ALA A 64 6.42 -6.73 19.29
CA ALA A 64 6.17 -6.16 20.62
C ALA A 64 5.08 -6.89 21.42
N LEU A 65 4.21 -7.67 20.75
CA LEU A 65 3.18 -8.50 21.39
C LEU A 65 3.67 -9.90 21.76
N GLU A 66 4.78 -10.35 21.19
CA GLU A 66 5.41 -11.65 21.47
C GLU A 66 6.37 -11.61 22.68
N GLN A 67 6.62 -10.42 23.25
CA GLN A 67 7.44 -10.19 24.45
C GLN A 67 6.57 -10.04 25.69
#